data_AF-A0A524JJ16-F1
#
_entry.id   AF-A0A524JJ16-F1
#
_cell.length_a   1.000
_cell.length_b   1.000
_cell.length_c   1.000
_cell.angle_alpha   90.00
_cell.angle_beta   90.00
_cell.angle_gamma   90.00
#
_symmetry.space_group_name_H-M   'P 1'
#
loop_
_entity.id
_entity.type
_entity.pdbx_description
1 polymer ?
#
loop_
_entity_poly.entity_id
_entity_poly.type
_entity_poly.pdbx_seq_one_letter_code
_entity_poly.pdbx_strand_id
1 'polypeptide(L)'
;MSTNITLFTNNSSLSEGIRHILNGLAELSVKGDVTEASNPEVSLLDVDTMGLSALRKLKEHSFVIVLTEEKGARYLIESMTFGAFDCIIGPLHSPKLIESVKRAIGIGLETKGELLEFAGDALGSSVSCAIVGDSPMLQEVCKLIGQVGRVDVPVLITGESGTGKELVAESVWKVSTRWEESFVVLNCAAIPESLLEAELFGYEKGAFTGADTSRKGKFEEADGGIMFLDEIGDMSLSLQAKVLRVVQSGTFHRLGSNKEISVNVRLITA
;
A
#
# COMPACT_ATOMS: atom_id res chain seq x y z
N MET A 1 -1.00 -1.76 -26.78
CA MET A 1 -1.05 -3.10 -26.16
C MET A 1 -2.44 -3.24 -25.60
N SER A 2 -3.17 -4.29 -25.96
CA SER A 2 -4.49 -4.58 -25.38
C SER A 2 -4.28 -5.05 -23.94
N THR A 3 -4.70 -4.24 -22.97
CA THR A 3 -4.72 -4.65 -21.56
C THR A 3 -5.61 -5.88 -21.41
N ASN A 4 -5.10 -6.92 -20.73
CA ASN A 4 -5.84 -8.15 -20.48
C ASN A 4 -6.60 -8.05 -19.15
N ILE A 5 -7.93 -8.00 -19.22
CA ILE A 5 -8.81 -7.99 -18.05
C ILE A 5 -9.50 -9.35 -17.95
N THR A 6 -9.48 -9.96 -16.77
CA THR A 6 -10.22 -11.20 -16.50
C THR A 6 -11.31 -10.96 -15.47
N LEU A 7 -12.54 -11.34 -15.79
CA LEU A 7 -13.66 -11.39 -14.85
C LEU A 7 -13.85 -12.81 -14.33
N PHE A 8 -13.80 -12.97 -13.01
CA PHE A 8 -14.09 -14.21 -12.31
C PHE A 8 -15.50 -14.15 -11.74
N THR A 9 -16.44 -14.90 -12.32
CA THR A 9 -17.86 -14.91 -11.89
C THR A 9 -18.58 -16.16 -12.39
N ASN A 10 -19.53 -16.65 -11.61
CA ASN A 10 -20.54 -17.62 -12.05
C ASN A 10 -21.88 -16.97 -12.42
N ASN A 11 -21.97 -15.64 -12.42
CA ASN A 11 -23.17 -14.87 -12.71
C ASN A 11 -23.18 -14.40 -14.17
N SER A 12 -24.04 -15.02 -14.98
CA SER A 12 -24.16 -14.70 -16.41
C SER A 12 -24.62 -13.27 -16.67
N SER A 13 -25.55 -12.73 -15.87
CA SER A 13 -26.06 -11.36 -16.03
C SER A 13 -24.99 -10.32 -15.70
N LEU A 14 -24.20 -10.56 -14.66
CA LEU A 14 -23.04 -9.72 -14.32
C LEU A 14 -22.02 -9.72 -15.45
N SER A 15 -21.71 -10.90 -16.01
CA SER A 15 -20.76 -11.04 -17.11
C SER A 15 -21.16 -10.24 -18.36
N GLU A 16 -22.46 -10.22 -18.68
CA GLU A 16 -22.99 -9.48 -19.82
C GLU A 16 -22.96 -7.96 -19.56
N GLY A 17 -23.33 -7.53 -18.35
CA GLY A 17 -23.24 -6.13 -17.93
C GLY A 17 -21.82 -5.59 -18.00
N ILE A 18 -20.82 -6.32 -17.50
CA ILE A 18 -19.41 -5.90 -17.51
C ILE A 18 -18.84 -5.89 -18.93
N ARG A 19 -19.18 -6.87 -19.77
CA ARG A 19 -18.81 -6.84 -21.21
C ARG A 19 -19.29 -5.58 -21.89
N HIS A 20 -20.52 -5.16 -21.61
CA HIS A 20 -21.06 -3.92 -22.17
C HIS A 20 -20.33 -2.68 -21.62
N ILE A 21 -20.03 -2.64 -20.33
CA ILE A 21 -19.34 -1.49 -19.68
C ILE A 21 -17.90 -1.33 -20.20
N LEU A 22 -17.17 -2.43 -20.39
CA LEU A 22 -15.77 -2.43 -20.80
C LEU A 22 -15.56 -2.50 -22.31
N ASN A 23 -16.65 -2.50 -23.09
CA ASN A 23 -16.57 -2.56 -24.54
C ASN A 23 -15.74 -1.38 -25.10
N GLY A 24 -14.68 -1.69 -25.83
CA GLY A 24 -13.75 -0.69 -26.38
C GLY A 24 -12.65 -0.20 -25.43
N LEU A 25 -12.61 -0.65 -24.17
CA LEU A 25 -11.56 -0.31 -23.21
C LEU A 25 -10.45 -1.37 -23.14
N ALA A 26 -10.81 -2.66 -23.17
CA ALA A 26 -9.88 -3.78 -23.05
C ALA A 26 -10.49 -5.09 -23.57
N GLU A 27 -9.66 -6.12 -23.81
CA GLU A 27 -10.15 -7.48 -24.02
C GLU A 27 -10.57 -8.08 -22.67
N LEU A 28 -11.82 -8.55 -22.59
CA LEU A 28 -12.38 -9.15 -21.38
C LEU A 28 -12.53 -10.67 -21.55
N SER A 29 -11.79 -11.43 -20.76
CA SER A 29 -12.03 -12.87 -20.58
C SER A 29 -12.92 -13.11 -19.36
N VAL A 30 -13.78 -14.13 -19.42
CA VAL A 30 -14.66 -14.50 -18.30
C VAL A 30 -14.33 -15.94 -17.90
N LYS A 31 -14.06 -16.17 -16.62
CA LYS A 31 -13.68 -17.47 -16.07
C LYS A 31 -14.52 -17.80 -14.85
N GLY A 32 -14.89 -19.08 -14.71
CA GLY A 32 -15.62 -19.59 -13.54
C GLY A 32 -14.69 -20.10 -12.44
N ASP A 33 -13.39 -20.20 -12.71
CA ASP A 33 -12.38 -20.68 -11.76
C ASP A 33 -11.14 -19.75 -11.78
N VAL A 34 -10.68 -19.42 -10.59
CA VAL A 34 -9.50 -18.58 -10.32
C VAL A 34 -8.21 -19.26 -10.77
N THR A 35 -8.18 -20.59 -10.79
CA THR A 35 -7.00 -21.39 -11.21
C THR A 35 -6.75 -21.36 -12.70
N GLU A 36 -7.75 -20.95 -13.50
CA GLU A 36 -7.61 -20.79 -14.94
C GLU A 36 -6.98 -19.44 -15.33
N ALA A 37 -6.56 -18.61 -14.36
CA ALA A 37 -6.02 -17.26 -14.61
C ALA A 37 -4.81 -17.27 -15.56
N SER A 38 -4.86 -16.44 -16.59
CA SER A 38 -3.79 -16.29 -17.60
C SER A 38 -3.15 -14.92 -17.43
N ASN A 39 -2.47 -14.72 -16.30
CA ASN A 39 -1.72 -13.53 -15.90
C ASN A 39 -2.37 -12.18 -16.31
N PRO A 40 -3.59 -11.87 -15.82
CA PRO A 40 -4.25 -10.61 -16.15
C PRO A 40 -3.56 -9.42 -15.46
N GLU A 41 -3.55 -8.26 -16.13
CA GLU A 41 -3.11 -7.01 -15.47
C GLU A 41 -4.11 -6.56 -14.41
N VAL A 42 -5.40 -6.77 -14.71
CA VAL A 42 -6.53 -6.44 -13.82
C VAL A 42 -7.49 -7.63 -13.74
N SER A 43 -7.81 -8.04 -12.52
CA SER A 43 -8.82 -9.06 -12.23
C SER A 43 -10.07 -8.42 -11.65
N LEU A 44 -11.23 -8.66 -12.25
CA LEU A 44 -12.52 -8.34 -11.66
C LEU A 44 -13.02 -9.59 -10.94
N LEU A 45 -13.28 -9.51 -9.65
CA LEU A 45 -13.69 -10.65 -8.84
C LEU A 45 -15.11 -10.44 -8.33
N ASP A 46 -16.05 -11.25 -8.82
CA ASP A 46 -17.39 -11.37 -8.23
C ASP A 46 -17.31 -12.21 -6.95
N VAL A 47 -17.19 -11.54 -5.82
CA VAL A 47 -16.96 -12.22 -4.54
C VAL A 47 -18.22 -12.91 -4.03
N ASP A 48 -19.41 -12.50 -4.49
CA ASP A 48 -20.67 -13.15 -4.10
C ASP A 48 -20.76 -14.58 -4.63
N THR A 49 -20.16 -14.85 -5.81
CA THR A 49 -20.15 -16.20 -6.40
C THR A 49 -18.82 -16.93 -6.22
N MET A 50 -17.70 -16.23 -6.08
CA MET A 50 -16.35 -16.82 -5.99
C MET A 50 -15.81 -16.91 -4.55
N GLY A 51 -16.34 -16.08 -3.63
CA GLY A 51 -15.88 -15.96 -2.25
C GLY A 51 -14.58 -15.16 -2.07
N LEU A 52 -14.40 -14.58 -0.87
CA LEU A 52 -13.22 -13.74 -0.54
C LEU A 52 -11.89 -14.51 -0.60
N SER A 53 -11.90 -15.84 -0.45
CA SER A 53 -10.70 -16.67 -0.56
C SER A 53 -10.05 -16.61 -1.95
N ALA A 54 -10.84 -16.34 -3.00
CA ALA A 54 -10.34 -16.16 -4.37
C ALA A 54 -9.37 -14.98 -4.49
N LEU A 55 -9.60 -13.92 -3.71
CA LEU A 55 -8.78 -12.71 -3.70
C LEU A 55 -7.31 -13.03 -3.36
N ARG A 56 -7.07 -13.99 -2.46
CA ARG A 56 -5.72 -14.34 -2.02
C ARG A 56 -4.83 -14.87 -3.13
N LYS A 57 -5.41 -15.59 -4.10
CA LYS A 57 -4.67 -16.13 -5.25
C LYS A 57 -4.45 -15.10 -6.34
N LEU A 58 -5.45 -14.24 -6.57
CA LEU A 58 -5.41 -13.26 -7.66
C LEU A 58 -4.52 -12.07 -7.37
N LYS A 59 -4.39 -11.71 -6.09
CA LYS A 59 -3.66 -10.52 -5.65
C LYS A 59 -2.16 -10.63 -5.98
N GLU A 60 -1.60 -11.83 -6.09
CA GLU A 60 -0.15 -12.03 -6.33
C GLU A 60 0.28 -11.62 -7.73
N HIS A 61 -0.66 -11.62 -8.69
CA HIS A 61 -0.35 -11.48 -10.11
C HIS A 61 -1.17 -10.40 -10.83
N SER A 62 -2.11 -9.74 -10.13
CA SER A 62 -2.98 -8.74 -10.75
C SER A 62 -3.52 -7.71 -9.75
N PHE A 63 -3.93 -6.54 -10.26
CA PHE A 63 -4.80 -5.64 -9.50
C PHE A 63 -6.21 -6.20 -9.43
N VAL A 64 -6.68 -6.57 -8.23
CA VAL A 64 -7.99 -7.20 -8.05
C VAL A 64 -9.04 -6.16 -7.65
N ILE A 65 -10.05 -5.94 -8.48
CA ILE A 65 -11.22 -5.13 -8.17
C ILE A 65 -12.36 -6.07 -7.77
N VAL A 66 -12.77 -5.98 -6.51
CA VAL A 66 -13.88 -6.76 -5.95
C VAL A 66 -15.22 -6.16 -6.38
N LEU A 67 -16.12 -7.03 -6.82
CA LEU A 67 -17.50 -6.73 -7.16
C LEU A 67 -18.41 -7.52 -6.22
N THR A 68 -19.41 -6.85 -5.65
CA THR A 68 -20.37 -7.46 -4.72
C THR A 68 -21.68 -6.68 -4.70
N GLU A 69 -22.81 -7.36 -4.54
CA GLU A 69 -24.12 -6.79 -4.22
C GLU A 69 -24.37 -6.79 -2.69
N GLU A 70 -23.50 -7.42 -1.89
CA GLU A 70 -23.57 -7.37 -0.44
C GLU A 70 -23.35 -5.94 0.06
N LYS A 71 -24.33 -5.47 0.86
CA LYS A 71 -24.28 -4.14 1.45
C LYS A 71 -23.62 -4.19 2.81
N GLY A 72 -22.69 -3.28 3.04
CA GLY A 72 -22.13 -3.04 4.36
C GLY A 72 -20.67 -2.61 4.31
N ALA A 73 -20.29 -1.70 5.20
CA ALA A 73 -18.91 -1.23 5.29
C ALA A 73 -17.93 -2.37 5.60
N ARG A 74 -18.38 -3.35 6.40
CA ARG A 74 -17.57 -4.50 6.81
C ARG A 74 -17.00 -5.26 5.63
N TYR A 75 -17.82 -5.53 4.61
CA TYR A 75 -17.39 -6.31 3.45
C TYR A 75 -16.35 -5.58 2.61
N LEU A 76 -16.52 -4.27 2.45
CA LEU A 76 -15.53 -3.40 1.81
C LEU A 76 -14.22 -3.42 2.59
N ILE A 77 -14.26 -3.20 3.90
CA ILE A 77 -13.07 -3.19 4.76
C ILE A 77 -12.36 -4.54 4.69
N GLU A 78 -13.10 -5.65 4.80
CA GLU A 78 -12.55 -7.00 4.66
C GLU A 78 -11.90 -7.19 3.28
N SER A 79 -12.57 -6.81 2.19
CA SER A 79 -12.03 -6.90 0.83
C SER A 79 -10.71 -6.13 0.67
N MET A 80 -10.66 -4.88 1.14
CA MET A 80 -9.45 -4.06 1.09
C MET A 80 -8.33 -4.68 1.95
N THR A 81 -8.67 -5.17 3.14
CA THR A 81 -7.74 -5.81 4.06
C THR A 81 -7.11 -7.08 3.47
N PHE A 82 -7.88 -7.85 2.70
CA PHE A 82 -7.38 -9.02 2.00
C PHE A 82 -6.58 -8.70 0.72
N GLY A 83 -6.36 -7.41 0.42
CA GLY A 83 -5.50 -6.95 -0.66
C GLY A 83 -6.23 -6.64 -1.97
N ALA A 84 -7.53 -6.36 -1.92
CA ALA A 84 -8.22 -5.79 -3.08
C ALA A 84 -7.64 -4.41 -3.42
N PHE A 85 -7.52 -4.11 -4.70
CA PHE A 85 -7.17 -2.79 -5.19
C PHE A 85 -8.35 -1.81 -5.04
N ASP A 86 -9.57 -2.28 -5.29
CA ASP A 86 -10.79 -1.50 -5.09
C ASP A 86 -11.98 -2.45 -4.84
N CYS A 87 -13.07 -1.90 -4.28
CA CYS A 87 -14.29 -2.63 -4.01
C CYS A 87 -15.50 -1.82 -4.52
N ILE A 88 -16.21 -2.40 -5.49
CA ILE A 88 -17.43 -1.84 -6.08
C ILE A 88 -18.61 -2.60 -5.53
N ILE A 89 -19.26 -1.99 -4.54
CA ILE A 89 -20.58 -2.42 -4.06
C ILE A 89 -21.63 -1.97 -5.06
N GLY A 90 -22.51 -2.89 -5.43
CA GLY A 90 -23.62 -2.71 -6.34
C GLY A 90 -24.63 -1.63 -5.89
N PRO A 91 -25.39 -1.06 -6.83
CA PRO A 91 -25.46 -1.45 -8.24
C PRO A 91 -24.22 -0.98 -9.04
N LEU A 92 -23.82 -1.79 -10.03
CA LEU A 92 -22.68 -1.48 -10.90
C LEU A 92 -22.93 -0.26 -11.77
N HIS A 93 -22.26 0.83 -11.41
CA HIS A 93 -22.25 2.06 -12.20
C HIS A 93 -21.06 2.06 -13.17
N SER A 94 -21.34 2.14 -14.47
CA SER A 94 -20.32 2.12 -15.54
C SER A 94 -19.14 3.08 -15.30
N PRO A 95 -19.36 4.35 -14.92
CA PRO A 95 -18.27 5.29 -14.70
C PRO A 95 -17.30 4.84 -13.59
N LYS A 96 -17.84 4.29 -12.50
CA LYS A 96 -17.06 3.88 -11.33
C LYS A 96 -16.16 2.68 -11.64
N LEU A 97 -16.69 1.70 -12.37
CA LEU A 97 -15.90 0.55 -12.82
C LEU A 97 -14.81 0.97 -13.80
N ILE A 98 -15.16 1.80 -14.80
CA ILE A 98 -14.19 2.30 -15.79
C ILE A 98 -13.07 3.09 -15.11
N GLU A 99 -13.40 3.95 -14.16
CA GLU A 99 -12.41 4.74 -13.44
C GLU A 99 -11.48 3.85 -12.60
N SER A 100 -12.04 2.88 -11.88
CA SER A 100 -11.26 1.92 -11.08
C SER A 100 -10.30 1.10 -11.95
N VAL A 101 -10.78 0.58 -13.08
CA VAL A 101 -9.96 -0.14 -14.06
C VAL A 101 -8.87 0.77 -14.64
N LYS A 102 -9.19 2.00 -15.05
CA LYS A 102 -8.20 2.95 -15.57
C LYS A 102 -7.12 3.28 -14.54
N ARG A 103 -7.48 3.45 -13.27
CA ARG A 103 -6.52 3.67 -12.18
C ARG A 103 -5.59 2.47 -12.02
N ALA A 104 -6.13 1.26 -11.98
CA ALA A 104 -5.34 0.03 -11.88
C ALA A 104 -4.34 -0.10 -13.04
N ILE A 105 -4.79 0.15 -14.27
CA ILE A 105 -3.94 0.10 -15.48
C ILE A 105 -2.88 1.20 -15.44
N GLY A 106 -3.27 2.45 -15.15
CA GLY A 106 -2.36 3.59 -15.11
C GLY A 106 -1.22 3.38 -14.10
N ILE A 107 -1.57 2.87 -12.91
CA ILE A 107 -0.60 2.51 -11.89
C ILE A 107 0.36 1.43 -12.37
N GLY A 108 -0.13 0.35 -12.99
CA GLY A 108 0.71 -0.73 -13.52
C GLY A 108 1.68 -0.25 -14.62
N LEU A 109 1.27 0.74 -15.41
CA LEU A 109 2.11 1.36 -16.44
C LEU A 109 3.18 2.30 -15.84
N GLU A 110 2.82 3.12 -14.85
CA GLU A 110 3.74 4.07 -14.20
C GLU A 110 4.80 3.37 -13.33
N THR A 111 4.45 2.23 -12.74
CA THR A 111 5.37 1.39 -11.93
C THR A 111 6.26 0.46 -12.76
N LYS A 112 6.37 0.66 -14.09
CA LYS A 112 7.16 -0.19 -15.02
C LYS A 112 6.80 -1.69 -14.94
N GLY A 113 5.55 -2.04 -14.66
CA GLY A 113 5.08 -3.43 -14.69
C GLY A 113 5.60 -4.31 -13.55
N GLU A 114 6.22 -3.75 -12.51
CA GLU A 114 6.49 -4.52 -11.29
C GLU A 114 5.27 -4.43 -10.38
N LEU A 115 4.26 -5.24 -10.72
CA LEU A 115 3.35 -5.74 -9.70
C LEU A 115 4.20 -6.67 -8.82
N LEU A 116 4.84 -6.10 -7.79
CA LEU A 116 5.74 -6.86 -6.93
C LEU A 116 4.97 -8.04 -6.34
N GLU A 117 5.56 -9.24 -6.42
CA GLU A 117 4.95 -10.48 -5.96
C GLU A 117 4.47 -10.32 -4.52
N PHE A 118 3.17 -10.42 -4.31
CA PHE A 118 2.60 -10.50 -2.97
C PHE A 118 2.80 -11.93 -2.48
N ALA A 119 3.89 -12.23 -1.76
CA ALA A 119 4.20 -13.59 -1.27
C ALA A 119 3.30 -14.05 -0.10
N GLY A 120 2.00 -13.79 -0.18
CA GLY A 120 1.12 -13.77 0.98
C GLY A 120 0.21 -14.97 1.12
N ASP A 121 0.78 -16.10 1.56
CA ASP A 121 0.07 -17.13 2.34
C ASP A 121 1.04 -17.75 3.37
N ALA A 122 1.19 -17.10 4.52
CA ALA A 122 1.85 -17.71 5.67
C ALA A 122 1.13 -17.34 6.97
N LEU A 123 0.42 -18.34 7.51
CA LEU A 123 0.02 -18.48 8.91
C LEU A 123 -0.95 -17.44 9.46
N GLY A 124 -2.24 -17.80 9.49
CA GLY A 124 -3.07 -17.87 10.71
C GLY A 124 -3.23 -16.64 11.62
N SER A 125 -2.58 -15.52 11.33
CA SER A 125 -2.80 -14.25 11.99
C SER A 125 -3.82 -13.52 11.15
N SER A 126 -4.97 -13.28 11.77
CA SER A 126 -5.93 -12.29 11.33
C SER A 126 -5.18 -11.02 10.96
N VAL A 127 -4.99 -10.77 9.66
CA VAL A 127 -4.76 -9.43 9.14
C VAL A 127 -6.04 -8.68 9.46
N SER A 128 -6.19 -8.24 10.71
CA SER A 128 -7.24 -7.34 11.14
C SER A 128 -6.65 -5.96 10.93
N CYS A 129 -7.17 -5.25 9.93
CA CYS A 129 -7.11 -3.80 9.94
C CYS A 129 -7.64 -3.36 11.32
N ALA A 130 -6.81 -2.68 12.12
CA ALA A 130 -7.21 -2.22 13.45
C ALA A 130 -8.27 -1.11 13.39
N ILE A 131 -8.54 -0.61 12.17
CA ILE A 131 -9.57 0.37 11.87
C ILE A 131 -10.95 -0.27 12.04
N VAL A 132 -11.71 0.21 13.02
CA VAL A 132 -13.09 -0.20 13.27
C VAL A 132 -14.02 0.98 12.99
N GLY A 133 -15.03 0.74 12.17
CA GLY A 133 -16.10 1.70 11.88
C GLY A 133 -16.73 1.45 10.51
N ASP A 134 -17.89 2.04 10.27
CA ASP A 134 -18.68 1.82 9.05
C ASP A 134 -19.05 3.11 8.31
N SER A 135 -18.52 4.25 8.76
CA SER A 135 -18.83 5.55 8.16
C SER A 135 -18.35 5.62 6.70
N PRO A 136 -19.07 6.34 5.82
CA PRO A 136 -18.66 6.50 4.42
C PRO A 136 -17.25 7.08 4.27
N MET A 137 -16.85 8.01 5.15
CA MET A 137 -15.50 8.58 5.14
C MET A 137 -14.42 7.54 5.45
N LEU A 138 -14.67 6.65 6.41
CA LEU A 138 -13.74 5.60 6.77
C LEU A 138 -13.61 4.54 5.69
N GLN A 139 -14.70 4.26 4.98
CA GLN A 139 -14.69 3.38 3.80
C GLN A 139 -13.79 3.95 2.70
N GLU A 140 -13.85 5.26 2.44
CA GLU A 140 -12.95 5.90 1.46
C GLU A 140 -11.47 5.82 1.91
N VAL A 141 -11.18 6.01 3.21
CA VAL A 141 -9.83 5.81 3.75
C VAL A 141 -9.37 4.37 3.52
N CYS A 142 -10.21 3.37 3.79
CA CYS A 142 -9.87 1.96 3.57
C CYS A 142 -9.62 1.64 2.08
N LYS A 143 -10.38 2.25 1.17
CA LYS A 143 -10.13 2.13 -0.27
C LYS A 143 -8.77 2.68 -0.64
N LEU A 144 -8.45 3.89 -0.18
CA LEU A 144 -7.15 4.52 -0.42
C LEU A 144 -6.01 3.65 0.12
N ILE A 145 -6.16 3.08 1.33
CA ILE A 145 -5.17 2.16 1.91
C ILE A 145 -4.86 0.99 0.97
N GLY A 146 -5.87 0.30 0.45
CA GLY A 146 -5.61 -0.84 -0.45
C GLY A 146 -5.07 -0.43 -1.83
N GLN A 147 -5.44 0.76 -2.32
CA GLN A 147 -4.84 1.32 -3.55
C GLN A 147 -3.36 1.65 -3.35
N VAL A 148 -3.02 2.39 -2.29
CA VAL A 148 -1.64 2.83 -2.05
C VAL A 148 -0.76 1.68 -1.55
N GLY A 149 -1.27 0.71 -0.80
CA GLY A 149 -0.46 -0.40 -0.31
C GLY A 149 0.27 -1.14 -1.42
N ARG A 150 -0.39 -1.29 -2.57
CA ARG A 150 0.11 -2.03 -3.74
C ARG A 150 1.13 -1.30 -4.60
N VAL A 151 1.45 -0.06 -4.26
CA VAL A 151 2.40 0.76 -5.01
C VAL A 151 3.51 1.25 -4.11
N ASP A 152 4.74 1.25 -4.62
CA ASP A 152 5.91 1.70 -3.88
C ASP A 152 6.10 3.21 -4.01
N VAL A 153 5.17 3.97 -3.43
CA VAL A 153 5.19 5.44 -3.42
C VAL A 153 5.13 5.98 -1.99
N PRO A 154 5.69 7.18 -1.73
CA PRO A 154 5.51 7.87 -0.45
C PRO A 154 4.04 8.19 -0.17
N VAL A 155 3.62 8.05 1.10
CA VAL A 155 2.24 8.32 1.53
C VAL A 155 2.24 9.41 2.62
N LEU A 156 1.41 10.44 2.46
CA LEU A 156 1.13 11.45 3.49
C LEU A 156 -0.26 11.21 4.08
N ILE A 157 -0.34 11.03 5.39
CA ILE A 157 -1.57 10.85 6.15
C ILE A 157 -1.85 12.14 6.91
N THR A 158 -3.00 12.77 6.68
CA THR A 158 -3.37 14.00 7.38
C THR A 158 -4.58 13.77 8.28
N GLY A 159 -4.62 14.50 9.39
CA GLY A 159 -5.72 14.42 10.35
C GLY A 159 -5.33 14.99 11.71
N GLU A 160 -6.34 15.37 12.48
CA GLU A 160 -6.15 15.86 13.85
C GLU A 160 -5.44 14.83 14.73
N SER A 161 -4.86 15.29 15.83
CA SER A 161 -4.21 14.41 16.82
C SER A 161 -5.22 13.40 17.38
N GLY A 162 -4.81 12.13 17.49
CA GLY A 162 -5.67 11.06 18.02
C GLY A 162 -6.69 10.48 17.03
N THR A 163 -6.66 10.86 15.75
CA THR A 163 -7.58 10.30 14.71
C THR A 163 -7.16 8.93 14.16
N GLY A 164 -6.08 8.34 14.68
CA GLY A 164 -5.61 7.00 14.28
C GLY A 164 -4.70 6.96 13.06
N LYS A 165 -3.93 8.03 12.80
CA LYS A 165 -2.96 8.10 11.68
C LYS A 165 -1.97 6.93 11.68
N GLU A 166 -1.50 6.52 12.86
CA GLU A 166 -0.63 5.34 13.03
C GLU A 166 -1.32 4.04 12.59
N LEU A 167 -2.62 3.87 12.91
CA LEU A 167 -3.39 2.69 12.47
C LEU A 167 -3.53 2.66 10.95
N VAL A 168 -3.66 3.82 10.31
CA VAL A 168 -3.67 3.94 8.84
C VAL A 168 -2.31 3.54 8.27
N ALA A 169 -1.20 4.04 8.83
CA ALA A 169 0.15 3.69 8.39
C ALA A 169 0.45 2.19 8.51
N GLU A 170 0.09 1.58 9.65
CA GLU A 170 0.23 0.14 9.88
C GLU A 170 -0.62 -0.67 8.88
N SER A 171 -1.83 -0.19 8.57
CA SER A 171 -2.71 -0.84 7.60
C SER A 171 -2.13 -0.78 6.18
N VAL A 172 -1.52 0.35 5.79
CA VAL A 172 -0.79 0.47 4.52
C VAL A 172 0.37 -0.54 4.47
N TRP A 173 1.15 -0.67 5.53
CA TRP A 173 2.23 -1.66 5.60
C TRP A 173 1.71 -3.10 5.45
N LYS A 174 0.67 -3.48 6.20
CA LYS A 174 0.08 -4.83 6.17
C LYS A 174 -0.46 -5.24 4.81
N VAL A 175 -0.97 -4.30 4.03
CA VAL A 175 -1.47 -4.58 2.67
C VAL A 175 -0.46 -4.25 1.57
N SER A 176 0.77 -3.89 1.95
CA SER A 176 1.85 -3.61 1.01
C SER A 176 2.61 -4.85 0.57
N THR A 177 3.44 -4.65 -0.45
CA THR A 177 4.41 -5.65 -0.93
C THR A 177 5.57 -5.86 0.04
N ARG A 178 5.76 -4.96 1.01
CA ARG A 178 6.82 -4.99 2.04
C ARG A 178 6.29 -5.43 3.41
N TRP A 179 5.19 -6.18 3.46
CA TRP A 179 4.53 -6.55 4.73
C TRP A 179 5.37 -7.51 5.60
N GLU A 180 6.25 -8.31 5.00
CA GLU A 180 7.22 -9.17 5.72
C GLU A 180 8.47 -8.41 6.17
N GLU A 181 8.68 -7.21 5.62
CA GLU A 181 9.83 -6.37 5.91
C GLU A 181 9.58 -5.47 7.12
N SER A 182 10.65 -4.84 7.61
CA SER A 182 10.60 -3.97 8.79
C SER A 182 9.61 -2.80 8.61
N PHE A 183 8.75 -2.60 9.60
CA PHE A 183 7.97 -1.36 9.77
C PHE A 183 8.58 -0.55 10.92
N VAL A 184 9.38 0.46 10.56
CA VAL A 184 10.11 1.29 11.52
C VAL A 184 9.34 2.57 11.77
N VAL A 185 8.94 2.80 13.03
CA VAL A 185 8.18 3.97 13.45
C VAL A 185 9.08 4.96 14.17
N LEU A 186 8.93 6.25 13.86
CA LEU A 186 9.59 7.34 14.56
C LEU A 186 8.63 8.53 14.70
N ASN A 187 8.36 8.93 15.95
CA ASN A 187 7.65 10.16 16.23
C ASN A 187 8.66 11.32 16.37
N CYS A 188 8.55 12.30 15.47
CA CYS A 188 9.53 13.38 15.34
C CYS A 188 9.39 14.43 16.45
N ALA A 189 8.19 14.59 17.02
CA ALA A 189 7.91 15.51 18.12
C ALA A 189 8.43 15.00 19.47
N ALA A 190 8.59 13.68 19.63
CA ALA A 190 8.97 13.04 20.88
C ALA A 190 10.48 13.10 21.21
N ILE A 191 11.32 13.46 20.22
CA ILE A 191 12.78 13.38 20.34
C ILE A 191 13.40 14.77 20.11
N PRO A 192 14.30 15.26 20.98
CA PRO A 192 15.03 16.49 20.73
C PRO A 192 15.78 16.47 19.40
N GLU A 193 15.80 17.60 18.68
CA GLU A 193 16.34 17.69 17.31
C GLU A 193 17.75 17.07 17.14
N SER A 194 18.66 17.33 18.08
CA SER A 194 20.03 16.79 18.04
C SER A 194 20.10 15.27 18.15
N LEU A 195 19.16 14.66 18.89
CA LEU A 195 19.03 13.21 19.01
C LEU A 195 18.23 12.62 17.86
N LEU A 196 17.26 13.38 17.32
CA LEU A 196 16.45 12.95 16.19
C LEU A 196 17.31 12.73 14.94
N GLU A 197 18.26 13.64 14.67
CA GLU A 197 19.20 13.46 13.57
C GLU A 197 20.05 12.18 13.73
N ALA A 198 20.55 11.95 14.94
CA ALA A 198 21.36 10.77 15.26
C ALA A 198 20.55 9.47 15.21
N GLU A 199 19.28 9.47 15.62
CA GLU A 199 18.38 8.31 15.50
C GLU A 199 18.04 8.04 14.03
N LEU A 200 17.73 9.06 13.23
CA LEU A 200 17.40 8.89 11.81
C LEU A 200 18.55 8.31 10.99
N PHE A 201 19.73 8.95 11.07
CA PHE A 201 20.85 8.69 10.17
C PHE A 201 21.98 7.88 10.80
N GLY A 202 21.96 7.67 12.11
CA GLY A 202 23.05 7.01 12.81
C GLY A 202 24.31 7.88 12.90
N TYR A 203 25.30 7.40 13.63
CA TYR A 203 26.53 8.15 13.89
C TYR A 203 27.74 7.23 14.00
N GLU A 204 28.91 7.76 13.66
CA GLU A 204 30.18 7.11 13.93
C GLU A 204 30.74 7.49 15.30
N LYS A 205 31.64 6.66 15.83
CA LYS A 205 32.39 6.98 17.03
C LYS A 205 33.10 8.33 16.88
N GLY A 206 32.91 9.21 17.86
CA GLY A 206 33.49 10.56 17.88
C GLY A 206 32.72 11.62 17.08
N ALA A 207 31.52 11.32 16.57
CA ALA A 207 30.70 12.29 15.84
C ALA A 207 30.26 13.49 16.71
N PHE A 208 30.05 13.28 18.00
CA PHE A 208 29.72 14.30 19.00
C PHE A 208 30.19 13.86 20.40
N THR A 209 30.15 14.77 21.38
CA THR A 209 30.51 14.45 22.77
C THR A 209 29.59 13.36 23.34
N GLY A 210 30.16 12.20 23.70
CA GLY A 210 29.40 11.02 24.15
C GLY A 210 29.15 9.96 23.08
N ALA A 211 29.61 10.17 21.84
CA ALA A 211 29.57 9.15 20.79
C ALA A 211 30.73 8.14 20.97
N ASP A 212 30.69 7.33 22.02
CA ASP A 212 31.75 6.37 22.35
C ASP A 212 31.79 5.16 21.40
N THR A 213 30.66 4.88 20.74
CA THR A 213 30.47 3.81 19.76
C THR A 213 29.80 4.34 18.50
N SER A 214 29.91 3.61 17.39
CA SER A 214 29.10 3.86 16.20
C SER A 214 27.74 3.19 16.34
N ARG A 215 26.67 3.82 15.84
CA ARG A 215 25.30 3.28 15.85
C ARG A 215 24.64 3.48 14.49
N LYS A 216 23.93 2.45 14.02
CA LYS A 216 23.10 2.53 12.81
C LYS A 216 21.90 3.45 13.03
N GLY A 217 21.47 4.13 11.97
CA GLY A 217 20.25 4.94 11.99
C GLY A 217 18.99 4.15 11.65
N LYS A 218 17.83 4.74 11.91
CA LYS A 218 16.51 4.19 11.58
C LYS A 218 16.32 3.95 10.08
N PHE A 219 16.94 4.77 9.21
CA PHE A 219 16.92 4.49 7.78
C PHE A 219 17.66 3.21 7.40
N GLU A 220 18.73 2.84 8.12
CA GLU A 220 19.39 1.55 7.90
C GLU A 220 18.59 0.38 8.50
N GLU A 221 17.88 0.62 9.61
CA GLU A 221 16.97 -0.37 10.20
C GLU A 221 15.76 -0.65 9.31
N ALA A 222 15.33 0.36 8.54
CA ALA A 222 14.17 0.30 7.63
C ALA A 222 14.52 -0.16 6.20
N ASP A 223 15.78 -0.48 5.92
CA ASP A 223 16.23 -0.88 4.57
C ASP A 223 15.48 -2.11 4.07
N GLY A 224 14.92 -2.02 2.86
CA GLY A 224 13.99 -3.02 2.29
C GLY A 224 12.53 -2.86 2.75
N GLY A 225 12.29 -2.22 3.90
CA GLY A 225 10.98 -2.09 4.52
C GLY A 225 10.33 -0.71 4.38
N ILE A 226 9.56 -0.33 5.41
CA ILE A 226 8.80 0.92 5.48
C ILE A 226 9.28 1.74 6.68
N MET A 227 9.49 3.03 6.46
CA MET A 227 9.71 4.02 7.51
C MET A 227 8.46 4.87 7.69
N PHE A 228 7.88 4.89 8.89
CA PHE A 228 6.79 5.77 9.27
C PHE A 228 7.32 6.93 10.12
N LEU A 229 7.18 8.15 9.62
CA LEU A 229 7.52 9.40 10.32
C LEU A 229 6.26 10.11 10.78
N ASP A 230 5.98 10.03 12.08
CA ASP A 230 4.84 10.72 12.70
C ASP A 230 5.24 12.13 13.16
N GLU A 231 4.30 13.07 13.06
CA GLU A 231 4.51 14.50 13.32
C GLU A 231 5.68 15.07 12.49
N ILE A 232 5.72 14.77 11.18
CA ILE A 232 6.80 15.19 10.27
C ILE A 232 6.98 16.71 10.22
N GLY A 233 5.90 17.45 10.53
CA GLY A 233 5.88 18.92 10.59
C GLY A 233 6.76 19.51 11.70
N ASP A 234 7.07 18.75 12.75
CA ASP A 234 7.93 19.18 13.86
C ASP A 234 9.44 19.04 13.55
N MET A 235 9.81 18.46 12.41
CA MET A 235 11.20 18.45 11.96
C MET A 235 11.69 19.85 11.55
N SER A 236 12.94 20.16 11.89
CA SER A 236 13.60 21.36 11.37
C SER A 236 13.85 21.28 9.85
N LEU A 237 13.92 22.45 9.19
CA LEU A 237 14.15 22.53 7.74
C LEU A 237 15.48 21.87 7.31
N SER A 238 16.51 21.92 8.16
CA SER A 238 17.80 21.27 7.91
C SER A 238 17.65 19.75 7.88
N LEU A 239 16.85 19.19 8.78
CA LEU A 239 16.58 17.76 8.85
C LEU A 239 15.69 17.29 7.69
N GLN A 240 14.65 18.06 7.36
CA GLN A 240 13.79 17.81 6.20
C GLN A 240 14.60 17.75 4.90
N ALA A 241 15.59 18.62 4.72
CA ALA A 241 16.47 18.59 3.55
C ALA A 241 17.29 17.28 3.44
N LYS A 242 17.70 16.70 4.58
CA LYS A 242 18.40 15.41 4.60
C LYS A 242 17.46 14.25 4.32
N VAL A 243 16.26 14.25 4.89
CA VAL A 243 15.22 13.25 4.60
C VAL A 243 14.85 13.29 3.12
N LEU A 244 14.69 14.49 2.54
CA LEU A 244 14.42 14.65 1.10
C LEU A 244 15.50 14.00 0.23
N ARG A 245 16.77 14.11 0.62
CA ARG A 245 17.86 13.43 -0.09
C ARG A 245 17.69 11.91 -0.04
N VAL A 246 17.32 11.35 1.10
CA VAL A 246 17.02 9.91 1.18
C VAL A 246 15.86 9.52 0.26
N VAL A 247 14.78 10.30 0.24
CA VAL A 247 13.62 10.03 -0.61
C VAL A 247 13.97 10.10 -2.11
N GLN A 248 14.85 11.02 -2.51
CA GLN A 248 15.19 11.23 -3.92
C GLN A 248 16.30 10.30 -4.43
N SER A 249 17.37 10.10 -3.65
CA SER A 249 18.54 9.35 -4.09
C SER A 249 18.68 7.99 -3.42
N GLY A 250 17.89 7.69 -2.38
CA GLY A 250 18.08 6.49 -1.58
C GLY A 250 19.42 6.48 -0.84
N THR A 251 20.04 7.66 -0.61
CA THR A 251 21.36 7.74 0.03
C THR A 251 21.47 8.82 1.10
N PHE A 252 22.31 8.56 2.10
CA PHE A 252 22.66 9.51 3.16
C PHE A 252 24.05 9.20 3.75
N HIS A 253 24.44 9.99 4.76
CA HIS A 253 25.68 9.83 5.51
C HIS A 253 25.36 9.79 7.00
N ARG A 254 26.05 8.93 7.75
CA ARG A 254 26.04 8.98 9.21
C ARG A 254 26.68 10.27 9.71
N LEU A 255 26.27 10.73 10.89
CA LEU A 255 26.92 11.85 11.56
C LEU A 255 28.40 11.50 11.81
N GLY A 256 29.28 12.46 11.50
CA GLY A 256 30.73 12.27 11.62
C GLY A 256 31.37 11.40 10.53
N SER A 257 30.64 11.03 9.47
CA SER A 257 31.13 10.20 8.37
C SER A 257 30.90 10.85 7.00
N ASN A 258 31.88 10.66 6.10
CA ASN A 258 31.74 10.98 4.67
C ASN A 258 31.47 9.74 3.82
N LYS A 259 31.21 8.59 4.45
CA LYS A 259 30.82 7.37 3.74
C LYS A 259 29.34 7.44 3.39
N GLU A 260 29.04 7.39 2.10
CA GLU A 260 27.68 7.29 1.61
C GLU A 260 27.10 5.90 1.92
N ILE A 261 25.86 5.87 2.38
CA ILE A 261 25.06 4.68 2.68
C ILE A 261 23.85 4.74 1.76
N SER A 262 23.54 3.62 1.09
CA SER A 262 22.35 3.47 0.27
C SER A 262 21.34 2.58 0.97
N VAL A 263 20.07 2.96 0.91
CA VAL A 263 18.92 2.24 1.46
C VAL A 263 17.76 2.30 0.49
N ASN A 264 16.95 1.25 0.46
CA ASN A 264 15.68 1.20 -0.26
C ASN A 264 14.52 1.22 0.74
N VAL A 265 14.01 2.40 1.06
CA VAL A 265 12.98 2.59 2.09
C VAL A 265 11.74 3.23 1.48
N ARG A 266 10.57 2.64 1.73
CA ARG A 266 9.29 3.27 1.44
C ARG A 266 8.89 4.18 2.59
N LEU A 267 8.51 5.43 2.29
CA LEU A 267 8.17 6.41 3.31
C LEU A 267 6.66 6.55 3.50
N ILE A 268 6.20 6.51 4.76
CA ILE A 268 4.88 6.96 5.18
C ILE A 268 5.09 8.11 6.17
N THR A 269 4.35 9.20 6.06
CA THR A 269 4.46 10.34 6.97
C THR A 269 3.09 10.78 7.47
N ALA A 270 3.04 11.33 8.68
CA ALA A 270 1.83 11.86 9.31
C ALA A 270 2.06 13.23 9.97
#